data_AF-A0A920SLZ4-F1
#
_entry.id   AF-A0A920SLZ4-F1
#
_cell.length_a   1.000
_cell.length_b   1.000
_cell.length_c   1.000
_cell.angle_alpha   90.00
_cell.angle_beta   90.00
_cell.angle_gamma   90.00
#
_symmetry.space_group_name_H-M   'P 1'
#
loop_
_entity.id
_entity.type
_entity.pdbx_description
1 polymer ?
#
loop_
_entity_poly.entity_id
_entity_poly.type
_entity_poly.pdbx_seq_one_letter_code
_entity_poly.pdbx_strand_id
1 'polypeptide(L)'
;MRTRITTVPPDSGLQVRSNYLPETRHLELTGQIELYDTDTLTFALRDPVRQATAALDIALEQAGIELQGGAQVAWSEGYRVGRGCLSGSVRECPNAGPILTLESPPLSELIAGYLEAKPKLDD
;
A
#
# COMPACT_ATOMS: atom_id res chain seq x y z
N MET A 1 -13.83 -2.32 -2.76
CA MET A 1 -13.75 -1.28 -3.82
C MET A 1 -15.16 -0.99 -4.31
N ARG A 2 -15.48 0.27 -4.59
CA ARG A 2 -16.78 0.67 -5.18
C ARG A 2 -16.52 1.36 -6.51
N THR A 3 -17.30 0.99 -7.52
CA THR A 3 -17.12 1.48 -8.87
C THR A 3 -18.42 2.04 -9.39
N ARG A 4 -18.42 3.31 -9.80
CA ARG A 4 -19.50 3.99 -10.53
C ARG A 4 -18.90 4.64 -11.78
N ILE A 5 -18.43 3.79 -12.68
CA ILE A 5 -17.86 4.20 -13.96
C ILE A 5 -18.89 3.92 -15.04
N THR A 6 -19.13 4.90 -15.91
CA THR A 6 -20.00 4.76 -17.08
C THR A 6 -19.13 4.73 -18.33
N THR A 7 -19.32 3.73 -19.18
CA THR A 7 -18.66 3.69 -20.48
C THR A 7 -19.33 4.68 -21.44
N VAL A 8 -18.53 5.51 -22.10
CA VAL A 8 -19.00 6.54 -23.05
C VAL A 8 -18.46 6.26 -24.46
N PRO A 9 -19.10 6.81 -25.52
CA PRO A 9 -18.56 6.73 -26.88
C PRO A 9 -17.15 7.31 -26.97
N PRO A 10 -16.35 6.90 -27.97
CA PRO A 10 -15.06 7.50 -28.26
C PRO A 10 -15.17 9.03 -28.42
N ASP A 11 -14.10 9.75 -28.10
CA ASP A 11 -13.99 11.22 -28.15
C ASP A 11 -14.89 11.98 -27.14
N SER A 12 -15.45 11.29 -26.14
CA SER A 12 -16.24 11.91 -25.06
C SER A 12 -15.36 12.46 -23.92
N GLY A 13 -14.09 12.05 -23.88
CA GLY A 13 -13.11 12.47 -22.87
C GLY A 13 -13.15 11.61 -21.59
N LEU A 14 -11.97 11.36 -21.03
CA LEU A 14 -11.81 10.63 -19.78
C LEU A 14 -11.96 11.54 -18.57
N GLN A 15 -12.78 11.15 -17.60
CA GLN A 15 -12.85 11.84 -16.32
C GLN A 15 -13.10 10.85 -15.17
N VAL A 16 -12.19 9.89 -14.99
CA VAL A 16 -12.22 9.00 -13.82
C VAL A 16 -11.58 9.71 -12.63
N ARG A 17 -12.28 9.76 -11.50
CA ARG A 17 -11.80 10.31 -10.24
C ARG A 17 -11.77 9.22 -9.19
N SER A 18 -10.64 9.14 -8.48
CA SER A 18 -10.49 8.29 -7.30
C SER A 18 -10.76 9.09 -6.03
N ASN A 19 -11.59 8.54 -5.14
CA ASN A 19 -11.78 9.06 -3.80
C ASN A 19 -11.64 7.94 -2.77
N TYR A 20 -10.86 8.18 -1.71
CA TYR A 20 -10.76 7.25 -0.59
C TYR A 20 -11.75 7.68 0.49
N LEU A 21 -12.73 6.82 0.80
CA LEU A 21 -13.73 7.07 1.85
C LEU A 21 -13.19 6.55 3.19
N PRO A 22 -12.65 7.40 4.09
CA PRO A 22 -11.96 6.93 5.29
C PRO A 22 -12.86 6.18 6.27
N GLU A 23 -14.15 6.55 6.34
CA GLU A 23 -15.13 5.95 7.25
C GLU A 23 -15.42 4.50 6.88
N THR A 24 -15.50 4.21 5.58
CA THR A 24 -15.79 2.86 5.05
C THR A 24 -14.56 2.14 4.53
N ARG A 25 -13.42 2.82 4.47
CA ARG A 25 -12.12 2.34 3.96
C ARG A 25 -12.22 1.80 2.53
N HIS A 26 -13.13 2.36 1.74
CA HIS A 26 -13.30 1.98 0.34
C HIS A 26 -12.67 3.01 -0.58
N LEU A 27 -11.94 2.52 -1.57
CA LEU A 27 -11.70 3.26 -2.80
C LEU A 27 -13.00 3.32 -3.60
N GLU A 28 -13.48 4.53 -3.85
CA GLU A 28 -14.57 4.81 -4.78
C GLU A 28 -13.99 5.38 -6.08
N LEU A 29 -14.25 4.71 -7.20
CA LEU A 29 -13.98 5.21 -8.53
C LEU A 29 -15.27 5.73 -9.15
N THR A 30 -15.28 6.99 -9.57
CA THR A 30 -16.43 7.63 -10.21
C THR A 30 -16.00 8.30 -11.50
N GLY A 31 -16.80 8.22 -12.56
CA GLY A 31 -16.49 8.95 -13.78
C GLY A 31 -16.90 8.25 -15.07
N GLN A 32 -16.24 8.62 -16.14
CA GLN A 32 -16.49 8.11 -17.48
C GLN A 32 -15.19 7.60 -18.09
N ILE A 33 -15.29 6.49 -18.82
CA ILE A 33 -14.19 5.89 -19.60
C ILE A 33 -14.68 5.59 -21.01
N GLU A 34 -13.85 5.82 -22.01
CA GLU A 34 -14.19 5.48 -23.39
C GLU A 34 -14.19 3.96 -23.61
N LEU A 35 -14.95 3.51 -24.59
CA LEU A 35 -15.01 2.11 -24.94
C LEU A 35 -13.64 1.62 -25.42
N TYR A 36 -13.15 0.52 -24.83
CA TYR A 36 -11.82 -0.08 -25.09
C TYR A 36 -10.61 0.71 -24.58
N ASP A 37 -10.84 1.78 -23.81
CA ASP A 37 -9.73 2.56 -23.25
C ASP A 37 -9.32 2.05 -21.86
N THR A 38 -8.08 2.32 -21.46
CA THR A 38 -7.52 1.96 -20.15
C THR A 38 -6.89 3.18 -19.50
N ASP A 39 -7.49 3.63 -18.40
CA ASP A 39 -6.97 4.72 -17.58
C ASP A 39 -6.23 4.16 -16.34
N THR A 40 -5.02 4.66 -16.09
CA THR A 40 -4.20 4.28 -14.93
C THR A 40 -4.11 5.44 -13.95
N LEU A 41 -4.78 5.29 -12.80
CA LEU A 41 -4.78 6.28 -11.74
C LEU A 41 -3.75 5.97 -10.66
N THR A 42 -2.99 6.99 -10.26
CA THR A 42 -2.12 6.94 -9.08
C THR A 42 -2.73 7.77 -7.97
N PHE A 43 -2.87 7.21 -6.77
CA PHE A 43 -3.43 7.91 -5.62
C PHE A 43 -2.72 7.51 -4.33
N ALA A 44 -2.62 8.45 -3.39
CA ALA A 44 -2.06 8.19 -2.08
C ALA A 44 -3.12 7.56 -1.16
N LEU A 45 -2.77 6.43 -0.52
CA LEU A 45 -3.61 5.81 0.51
C LEU A 45 -3.22 6.29 1.90
N ARG A 46 -4.22 6.58 2.73
CA ARG A 46 -4.04 7.02 4.13
C ARG A 46 -4.00 5.88 5.15
N ASP A 47 -3.87 4.63 4.70
CA ASP A 47 -3.77 3.45 5.57
C ASP A 47 -2.60 2.54 5.14
N PRO A 48 -1.34 3.00 5.29
CA PRO A 48 -0.16 2.29 4.79
C PRO A 48 0.06 0.95 5.49
N VAL A 49 -0.32 0.83 6.76
CA VAL A 49 -0.14 -0.39 7.56
C VAL A 49 -0.98 -1.53 7.00
N ARG A 50 -2.27 -1.29 6.73
CA ARG A 50 -3.14 -2.35 6.17
C ARG A 50 -2.79 -2.70 4.74
N GLN A 51 -2.39 -1.71 3.93
CA GLN A 51 -1.91 -1.96 2.57
C GLN A 51 -0.66 -2.83 2.59
N ALA A 52 0.29 -2.55 3.48
CA ALA A 52 1.48 -3.38 3.65
C ALA A 52 1.14 -4.81 4.11
N THR A 53 0.20 -4.97 5.06
CA THR A 53 -0.28 -6.31 5.48
C THR A 53 -0.92 -7.07 4.33
N ALA A 54 -1.80 -6.44 3.54
CA ALA A 54 -2.45 -7.08 2.41
C ALA A 54 -1.46 -7.45 1.30
N ALA A 55 -0.50 -6.57 1.00
CA ALA A 55 0.55 -6.84 0.02
C ALA A 55 1.44 -8.02 0.47
N LEU A 56 1.76 -8.10 1.76
CA LEU A 56 2.51 -9.22 2.33
C LEU A 56 1.72 -10.54 2.22
N ASP A 57 0.42 -10.52 2.54
CA ASP A 57 -0.46 -11.69 2.44
C ASP A 57 -0.49 -12.24 1.01
N ILE A 58 -0.68 -11.37 0.01
CA ILE A 58 -0.64 -11.73 -1.41
C ILE A 58 0.71 -12.34 -1.79
N ALA A 59 1.83 -11.75 -1.33
CA ALA A 59 3.16 -12.26 -1.64
C ALA A 59 3.41 -13.64 -1.01
N LEU A 60 2.90 -13.89 0.20
CA LEU A 60 2.98 -15.20 0.86
C LEU A 60 2.13 -16.24 0.15
N GLU A 61 0.90 -15.89 -0.24
CA GLU A 61 0.01 -16.77 -1.02
C GLU A 61 0.66 -17.15 -2.36
N GLN A 62 1.22 -16.18 -3.08
CA GLN A 62 1.94 -16.41 -4.35
C GLN A 62 3.18 -17.31 -4.17
N ALA A 63 3.81 -17.27 -3.00
CA ALA A 63 4.92 -18.15 -2.64
C ALA A 63 4.46 -19.54 -2.18
N GLY A 64 3.15 -19.80 -2.11
CA GLY A 64 2.59 -21.06 -1.62
C GLY A 64 2.66 -21.22 -0.09
N ILE A 65 2.80 -20.12 0.64
CA ILE A 65 2.86 -20.11 2.11
C ILE A 65 1.47 -19.80 2.65
N GLU A 66 0.87 -20.77 3.33
CA GLU A 66 -0.42 -20.59 4.00
C GLU A 66 -0.23 -19.92 5.36
N LEU A 67 -0.86 -18.77 5.57
CA LEU A 67 -0.79 -18.03 6.83
C LEU A 67 -1.99 -18.36 7.72
N GLN A 68 -1.74 -19.07 8.81
CA GLN A 68 -2.78 -19.42 9.79
C GLN A 68 -2.87 -18.36 10.90
N GLY A 69 -4.07 -17.85 11.16
CA GLY A 69 -4.34 -16.92 12.27
C GLY A 69 -4.19 -15.43 11.94
N GLY A 70 -3.94 -15.08 10.67
CA GLY A 70 -3.86 -13.70 10.18
C GLY A 70 -2.55 -13.00 10.54
N ALA A 71 -2.32 -11.84 9.91
CA ALA A 71 -1.11 -11.04 10.08
C ALA A 71 -1.43 -9.66 10.68
N GLN A 72 -0.48 -9.12 11.44
CA GLN A 72 -0.55 -7.77 11.99
C GLN A 72 0.81 -7.09 11.85
N VAL A 73 0.80 -5.81 11.45
CA VAL A 73 1.99 -4.95 11.45
C VAL A 73 1.97 -4.08 12.70
N ALA A 74 3.02 -4.19 13.52
CA ALA A 74 3.23 -3.38 14.71
C ALA A 74 4.24 -2.28 14.41
N TRP A 75 3.74 -1.05 14.20
CA TRP A 75 4.58 0.10 13.84
C TRP A 75 5.01 0.92 15.05
N SER A 76 4.11 1.14 16.01
CA SER A 76 4.40 1.93 17.21
C SER A 76 5.47 1.26 18.04
N GLU A 77 6.45 2.03 18.51
CA GLU A 77 7.48 1.54 19.44
C GLU A 77 6.85 1.04 20.74
N GLY A 78 7.40 -0.04 21.31
CA GLY A 78 6.91 -0.61 22.57
C GLY A 78 5.56 -1.35 22.47
N TYR A 79 5.04 -1.57 21.26
CA TYR A 79 3.85 -2.39 21.06
C TYR A 79 4.16 -3.86 21.30
N ARG A 80 3.32 -4.56 22.08
CA ARG A 80 3.54 -5.98 22.36
C ARG A 80 3.21 -6.83 21.12
N VAL A 81 4.17 -7.64 20.70
CA VAL A 81 4.05 -8.61 19.62
C VAL A 81 4.30 -10.04 20.12
N GLY A 82 3.49 -10.99 19.63
CA GLY A 82 3.60 -12.39 20.01
C GLY A 82 3.46 -12.63 21.52
N ARG A 83 4.31 -13.50 22.09
CA ARG A 83 4.30 -13.89 23.51
C ARG A 83 5.06 -12.91 24.43
N GLY A 84 5.04 -11.62 24.12
CA GLY A 84 5.57 -10.56 25.00
C GLY A 84 6.83 -9.84 24.52
N CYS A 85 7.20 -9.98 23.26
CA CYS A 85 8.24 -9.13 22.66
C CYS A 85 7.69 -7.72 22.43
N LEU A 86 8.56 -6.72 22.36
CA LEU A 86 8.19 -5.36 21.97
C LEU A 86 8.62 -5.10 20.52
N SER A 87 7.80 -4.36 19.77
CA SER A 87 8.18 -3.81 18.48
C SER A 87 9.46 -2.96 18.62
N GLY A 88 10.35 -3.05 17.63
CA GLY A 88 11.68 -2.46 17.69
C GLY A 88 12.74 -3.33 18.38
N SER A 89 12.34 -4.18 19.34
CA SER A 89 13.27 -5.05 20.10
C SER A 89 13.18 -6.53 19.72
N VAL A 90 12.51 -6.86 18.61
CA VAL A 90 12.27 -8.25 18.19
C VAL A 90 13.57 -9.03 17.98
N ARG A 91 14.65 -8.38 17.53
CA ARG A 91 15.97 -9.00 17.30
C ARG A 91 16.63 -9.51 18.59
N GLU A 92 16.34 -8.89 19.72
CA GLU A 92 16.92 -9.21 21.03
C GLU A 92 15.97 -10.07 21.88
N CYS A 93 14.76 -10.34 21.37
CA CYS A 93 13.74 -11.05 22.12
C CYS A 93 13.99 -12.57 22.10
N PRO A 94 14.07 -13.25 23.26
CA PRO A 94 14.37 -14.68 23.32
C PRO A 94 13.29 -15.57 22.69
N ASN A 95 12.07 -15.05 22.54
CA ASN A 95 10.91 -15.76 22.00
C ASN A 95 10.56 -15.35 20.55
N ALA A 96 11.45 -14.62 19.88
CA ALA A 96 11.29 -14.27 18.47
C ALA A 96 12.60 -14.50 17.72
N GLY A 97 12.48 -15.00 16.48
CA GLY A 97 13.59 -15.12 15.56
C GLY A 97 13.32 -14.28 14.31
N PRO A 98 14.31 -13.54 13.79
CA PRO A 98 14.14 -12.86 12.51
C PRO A 98 13.99 -13.91 11.39
N ILE A 99 12.90 -13.82 10.63
CA ILE A 99 12.69 -14.66 9.43
C ILE A 99 13.28 -13.96 8.19
N LEU A 100 13.03 -12.66 8.08
CA LEU A 100 13.48 -11.82 6.97
C LEU A 100 13.72 -10.39 7.47
N THR A 101 14.70 -9.70 6.89
CA THR A 101 14.86 -8.25 6.98
C THR A 101 14.99 -7.70 5.56
N LEU A 102 14.26 -6.62 5.28
CA LEU A 102 14.44 -5.82 4.07
C LEU A 102 15.20 -4.56 4.46
N GLU A 103 16.35 -4.33 3.85
CA GLU A 103 17.16 -3.14 4.09
C GLU A 103 16.88 -2.11 3.00
N SER A 104 16.68 -0.87 3.40
CA SER A 104 16.55 0.23 2.45
C SER A 104 17.90 0.54 1.80
N PRO A 105 17.91 1.10 0.58
CA PRO A 105 19.10 1.73 0.03
C PRO A 105 19.71 2.77 0.99
N PRO A 106 21.01 3.08 0.86
CA PRO A 106 21.64 4.09 1.69
C PRO A 106 21.00 5.46 1.49
N LEU A 107 21.02 6.28 2.55
CA LEU A 107 20.37 7.60 2.55
C LEU A 107 20.81 8.49 1.39
N SER A 108 22.08 8.40 0.97
CA SER A 108 22.60 9.13 -0.19
C SER A 108 21.87 8.82 -1.48
N GLU A 109 21.53 7.55 -1.73
CA GLU A 109 20.79 7.11 -2.92
C GLU A 109 19.32 7.54 -2.83
N LEU A 110 18.71 7.45 -1.64
CA LEU A 110 17.36 7.94 -1.42
C LEU A 110 17.26 9.44 -1.73
N ILE A 111 18.20 10.25 -1.20
CA ILE A 111 18.24 11.70 -1.45
C ILE A 111 18.43 12.00 -2.93
N ALA A 112 19.37 11.30 -3.60
CA ALA A 112 19.59 11.47 -5.03
C ALA A 112 18.30 11.22 -5.83
N GLY A 113 17.63 10.10 -5.58
CA GLY A 113 16.36 9.76 -6.23
C GLY A 113 15.25 10.78 -5.96
N TYR A 114 15.10 11.27 -4.72
CA TYR A 114 14.13 12.33 -4.41
C TYR A 114 14.41 13.64 -5.13
N LEU A 115 15.67 14.01 -5.29
CA LEU A 115 16.07 15.24 -5.97
C LEU A 115 15.92 15.14 -7.49
N GLU A 116 16.14 13.96 -8.07
CA GLU A 116 15.92 13.69 -9.50
C GLU A 116 14.43 13.63 -9.86
N ALA A 117 13.61 13.03 -8.99
CA ALA A 117 12.20 12.76 -9.26
C ALA A 117 11.26 13.95 -9.03
N LYS A 118 11.74 15.20 -8.98
CA LYS A 118 10.90 16.37 -8.67
C LYS A 118 9.60 16.34 -9.51
N PRO A 119 8.42 16.12 -8.89
CA PRO A 119 7.18 16.36 -9.59
C PRO A 119 7.13 17.86 -9.90
N LYS A 120 6.75 18.23 -11.13
CA LYS A 120 6.29 19.59 -11.39
C LYS A 120 5.12 19.80 -10.42
N LEU A 121 5.28 20.72 -9.47
CA LEU A 121 4.13 21.33 -8.83
C LEU A 121 3.50 22.18 -9.93
N ASP A 122 2.39 21.72 -10.49
CA ASP A 122 1.55 22.58 -11.32
C ASP A 122 0.93 23.63 -10.38
N ASP A 123 1.15 24.91 -10.71
CA ASP A 123 0.64 26.10 -10.01
C ASP A 123 -0.90 26.18 -10.00
#